data_AF-A0A7C5SFL3-F1
#
_entry.id   AF-A0A7C5SFL3-F1
#
_cell.length_a   1.000
_cell.length_b   1.000
_cell.length_c   1.000
_cell.angle_alpha   90.00
_cell.angle_beta   90.00
_cell.angle_gamma   90.00
#
_symmetry.space_group_name_H-M   'P 1'
#
loop_
_entity.id
_entity.type
_entity.pdbx_description
1 polymer ?
#
loop_
_entity_poly.entity_id
_entity_poly.type
_entity_poly.pdbx_seq_one_letter_code
_entity_poly.pdbx_strand_id
1 'polypeptide(L)'
;GSLGGYLASRDEDLTSYRQQLDTLAASLIEEVNAVHRTAYDQAGVTGRNLFEPDPPGSNPAAAIRVNAEILDDPSKLATANAPGEPGNNEAVLTMLDLRTAGISGLGGLTFTGAAADVIANVGRDLATADAATEASEVIVDSLELKRQSVSAVSLDEEAADLARWQQSFEAAARFLQTVNRITETALNLIPG
;
A
#
# COMPACT_ATOMS: atom_id res chain seq x y z
N GLY A 1 3.88 -8.19 9.92
CA GLY A 1 4.93 -8.81 9.08
C GLY A 1 4.64 -8.51 7.62
N SER A 2 5.63 -8.68 6.73
CA SER A 2 5.56 -8.24 5.31
C SER A 2 4.35 -8.81 4.54
N LEU A 3 4.01 -10.09 4.73
CA LEU A 3 2.82 -10.69 4.11
C LEU A 3 1.52 -9.96 4.47
N GLY A 4 1.37 -9.57 5.74
CA GLY A 4 0.21 -8.79 6.19
C GLY A 4 0.17 -7.38 5.59
N GLY A 5 1.34 -6.74 5.42
CA GLY A 5 1.44 -5.45 4.75
C GLY A 5 1.05 -5.52 3.27
N TYR A 6 1.50 -6.56 2.55
CA TYR A 6 1.08 -6.78 1.17
C TYR A 6 -0.42 -7.05 1.03
N LEU A 7 -1.01 -7.80 1.97
CA LEU A 7 -2.45 -8.05 1.98
C LEU A 7 -3.23 -6.76 2.23
N ALA A 8 -2.83 -5.94 3.21
CA ALA A 8 -3.45 -4.64 3.46
C ALA A 8 -3.35 -3.71 2.24
N SER A 9 -2.16 -3.57 1.64
CA SER A 9 -1.99 -2.75 0.44
C SER A 9 -2.83 -3.24 -0.73
N ARG A 10 -2.92 -4.56 -0.93
CA ARG A 10 -3.73 -5.15 -2.01
C ARG A 10 -5.23 -4.98 -1.77
N ASP A 11 -5.68 -5.28 -0.55
CA ASP A 11 -7.10 -5.45 -0.24
C ASP A 11 -7.76 -4.12 0.16
N GLU A 12 -7.00 -3.16 0.70
CA GLU A 12 -7.49 -1.86 1.16
C GLU A 12 -7.06 -0.74 0.21
N ASP A 13 -5.76 -0.42 0.14
CA ASP A 13 -5.26 0.76 -0.59
C ASP A 13 -5.53 0.67 -2.09
N LEU A 14 -5.08 -0.41 -2.74
CA LEU A 14 -5.27 -0.61 -4.18
C LEU A 14 -6.75 -0.76 -4.55
N THR A 15 -7.55 -1.34 -3.66
CA THR A 15 -9.00 -1.41 -3.85
C THR A 15 -9.61 -0.02 -3.83
N SER A 16 -9.23 0.82 -2.87
CA SER A 16 -9.69 2.21 -2.76
C SER A 16 -9.31 3.04 -3.98
N TYR A 17 -8.04 2.99 -4.43
CA TYR A 17 -7.62 3.75 -5.61
C TYR A 17 -8.32 3.29 -6.89
N ARG A 18 -8.56 1.98 -7.05
CA ARG A 18 -9.36 1.46 -8.17
C ARG A 18 -10.78 1.99 -8.15
N GLN A 19 -11.45 1.99 -7.00
CA GLN A 19 -12.80 2.52 -6.87
C GLN A 19 -12.86 4.02 -7.19
N GLN A 20 -11.85 4.79 -6.82
CA GLN A 20 -11.78 6.22 -7.16
C GLN A 20 -11.64 6.42 -8.69
N LEU A 21 -10.79 5.63 -9.35
CA LEU A 21 -10.66 5.64 -10.81
C LEU A 21 -11.94 5.18 -11.52
N ASP A 22 -12.59 4.14 -11.00
CA ASP A 22 -13.86 3.64 -11.54
C ASP A 22 -14.97 4.70 -11.40
N THR A 23 -15.02 5.42 -10.28
CA THR A 23 -15.97 6.53 -10.08
C THR A 23 -15.71 7.68 -11.05
N LEU A 24 -14.43 8.00 -11.30
CA LEU A 24 -14.02 9.01 -12.28
C LEU A 24 -14.48 8.62 -13.70
N ALA A 25 -14.20 7.38 -14.10
CA ALA A 25 -14.56 6.87 -15.42
C ALA A 25 -16.08 6.77 -15.62
N ALA A 26 -16.81 6.26 -14.63
CA ALA A 26 -18.27 6.18 -14.68
C ALA A 26 -18.90 7.57 -14.83
N SER A 27 -18.41 8.55 -14.06
CA SER A 27 -18.89 9.94 -14.15
C SER A 27 -18.59 10.54 -15.53
N LEU A 28 -17.42 10.27 -16.11
CA LEU A 28 -17.08 10.74 -17.46
C LEU A 28 -18.01 10.14 -18.51
N ILE A 29 -18.23 8.83 -18.45
CA ILE A 29 -19.13 8.10 -19.35
C ILE A 29 -20.54 8.67 -19.26
N GLU A 30 -21.05 8.86 -18.04
CA GLU A 30 -22.40 9.34 -17.80
C GLU A 30 -22.61 10.77 -18.32
N GLU A 31 -21.76 11.72 -17.92
CA GLU A 31 -21.90 13.13 -18.26
C GLU A 31 -21.73 13.37 -19.77
N VAL A 32 -20.74 12.73 -20.40
CA VAL A 32 -20.53 12.87 -21.86
C VAL A 32 -21.68 12.22 -22.63
N ASN A 33 -22.14 11.03 -22.21
CA ASN A 33 -23.29 10.39 -22.83
C ASN A 33 -24.59 11.17 -22.63
N ALA A 34 -24.76 11.84 -21.48
CA ALA A 34 -25.92 12.69 -21.23
C ALA A 34 -26.02 13.81 -22.27
N VAL A 35 -24.91 14.48 -22.58
CA VAL A 35 -24.87 15.49 -23.64
C VAL A 35 -25.06 14.84 -25.02
N HIS A 36 -24.29 13.79 -25.33
CA HIS A 36 -24.31 13.16 -26.66
C HIS A 36 -25.68 12.58 -27.03
N ARG A 37 -26.42 12.02 -26.07
CA ARG A 37 -27.78 11.49 -26.29
C ARG A 37 -28.80 12.55 -26.66
N THR A 38 -28.55 13.83 -26.34
CA THR A 38 -29.45 14.94 -26.69
C THR A 38 -29.05 15.63 -27.98
N ALA A 39 -27.84 15.36 -28.48
CA ALA A 39 -27.28 15.94 -29.69
C ALA A 39 -27.76 15.18 -30.94
N TYR A 40 -27.53 15.80 -32.10
CA TYR A 40 -27.87 15.27 -33.41
C TYR A 40 -26.61 14.95 -34.21
N ASP A 41 -26.60 13.78 -34.85
CA ASP A 41 -25.59 13.40 -35.82
C ASP A 41 -25.85 14.00 -37.21
N GLN A 42 -24.99 13.70 -38.19
CA GLN A 42 -25.10 14.28 -39.54
C GLN A 42 -26.42 13.91 -40.25
N ALA A 43 -27.03 12.78 -39.89
CA ALA A 43 -28.32 12.34 -40.42
C ALA A 43 -29.51 12.90 -39.61
N GLY A 44 -29.26 13.69 -38.58
CA GLY A 44 -30.29 14.22 -37.68
C GLY A 44 -30.82 13.19 -36.69
N VAL A 45 -30.06 12.13 -36.40
CA VAL A 45 -30.42 11.11 -35.42
C VAL A 45 -29.85 11.48 -34.04
N THR A 46 -30.61 11.19 -32.99
CA THR A 46 -30.26 11.47 -31.58
C THR A 46 -30.41 10.20 -30.72
N GLY A 47 -30.08 10.30 -29.42
CA GLY A 47 -30.25 9.22 -28.45
C GLY A 47 -29.14 8.17 -28.42
N ARG A 48 -28.09 8.32 -29.25
CA ARG A 48 -26.92 7.43 -29.24
C ARG A 48 -25.96 7.80 -28.10
N ASN A 49 -25.33 6.81 -27.49
CA ASN A 49 -24.23 7.04 -26.54
C ASN A 49 -22.90 7.21 -27.29
N LEU A 50 -22.01 8.07 -26.79
CA LEU A 50 -20.63 8.14 -27.26
C LEU A 50 -19.80 6.99 -26.70
N PHE A 51 -19.91 6.74 -25.40
CA PHE A 51 -19.26 5.62 -24.71
C PHE A 51 -20.28 4.52 -24.44
N GLU A 52 -19.88 3.26 -24.58
CA GLU A 52 -20.75 2.15 -24.19
C GLU A 52 -21.06 2.22 -22.68
N PRO A 53 -22.32 2.05 -22.25
CA PRO A 53 -22.64 1.98 -20.83
C PRO A 53 -21.92 0.83 -20.14
N ASP A 54 -21.49 1.06 -18.91
CA ASP A 54 -20.80 0.04 -18.11
C ASP A 54 -21.76 -1.11 -17.75
N PRO A 55 -21.39 -2.38 -18.01
CA PRO A 55 -22.16 -3.52 -17.55
C PRO A 55 -22.25 -3.54 -16.01
N PRO A 56 -23.37 -4.03 -15.43
CA PRO A 56 -23.46 -4.21 -13.99
C PRO A 56 -22.33 -5.10 -13.46
N GLY A 57 -21.65 -4.63 -12.41
CA GLY A 57 -20.52 -5.34 -11.78
C GLY A 57 -19.21 -5.28 -12.57
N SER A 58 -19.07 -4.36 -13.54
CA SER A 58 -17.81 -4.10 -14.22
C SER A 58 -16.95 -3.06 -13.49
N ASN A 59 -15.73 -2.85 -13.98
CA ASN A 59 -14.79 -1.79 -13.56
C ASN A 59 -14.75 -0.72 -14.66
N PRO A 60 -15.55 0.36 -14.56
CA PRO A 60 -15.66 1.42 -15.57
C PRO A 60 -14.33 1.92 -16.11
N ALA A 61 -13.32 2.12 -15.25
CA ALA A 61 -12.02 2.62 -15.68
C ALA A 61 -11.27 1.65 -16.62
N ALA A 62 -11.47 0.35 -16.44
CA ALA A 62 -10.91 -0.68 -17.31
C ALA A 62 -11.82 -0.99 -18.52
N ALA A 63 -13.12 -0.71 -18.40
CA ALA A 63 -14.13 -1.09 -19.38
C ALA A 63 -14.48 0.02 -20.37
N ILE A 64 -14.15 1.29 -20.09
CA ILE A 64 -14.49 2.42 -20.92
C ILE A 64 -14.11 2.19 -22.39
N ARG A 65 -15.08 2.39 -23.29
CA ARG A 65 -14.92 2.22 -24.74
C ARG A 65 -15.89 3.10 -25.51
N VAL A 66 -15.47 3.56 -26.68
CA VAL A 66 -16.35 4.30 -27.60
C VAL A 66 -17.34 3.32 -28.23
N ASN A 67 -18.56 3.79 -28.51
CA ASN A 67 -19.59 3.04 -29.18
C ASN A 67 -19.13 2.57 -30.56
N ALA A 68 -19.32 1.28 -30.84
CA ALA A 68 -18.81 0.65 -32.05
C ALA A 68 -19.41 1.24 -33.34
N GLU A 69 -20.67 1.68 -33.31
CA GLU A 69 -21.29 2.28 -34.49
C GLU A 69 -20.62 3.61 -34.88
N ILE A 70 -20.17 4.39 -33.90
CA ILE A 70 -19.47 5.67 -34.13
C ILE A 70 -18.05 5.40 -34.63
N LEU A 71 -17.39 4.36 -34.13
CA LEU A 71 -16.07 3.95 -34.62
C LEU A 71 -16.13 3.47 -36.08
N ASP A 72 -17.17 2.72 -36.43
CA ASP A 72 -17.38 2.21 -37.79
C ASP A 72 -17.80 3.33 -38.76
N ASP A 73 -18.55 4.32 -38.28
CA ASP A 73 -19.03 5.44 -39.08
C ASP A 73 -19.01 6.75 -38.27
N PRO A 74 -17.97 7.59 -38.42
CA PRO A 74 -17.85 8.85 -37.69
C PRO A 74 -18.96 9.87 -37.97
N SER A 75 -19.75 9.71 -39.04
CA SER A 75 -20.89 10.60 -39.31
C SER A 75 -22.02 10.48 -38.27
N LYS A 76 -21.97 9.39 -37.48
CA LYS A 76 -22.87 9.08 -36.35
C LYS A 76 -22.49 9.78 -35.04
N LEU A 77 -21.38 10.51 -35.02
CA LEU A 77 -21.00 11.36 -33.91
C LEU A 77 -22.00 12.53 -33.83
N ALA A 78 -22.66 12.66 -32.68
CA ALA A 78 -23.66 13.70 -32.48
C ALA A 78 -22.99 15.00 -32.01
N THR A 79 -22.93 16.00 -32.90
CA THR A 79 -22.21 17.25 -32.66
C THR A 79 -23.09 18.49 -32.61
N ALA A 80 -24.29 18.42 -33.21
CA ALA A 80 -25.22 19.54 -33.30
C ALA A 80 -26.27 19.49 -32.18
N ASN A 81 -26.82 20.63 -31.78
CA ASN A 81 -27.93 20.72 -30.82
C ASN A 81 -29.31 20.80 -31.50
N ALA A 82 -29.35 20.90 -32.84
CA ALA A 82 -30.55 20.85 -33.64
C ALA A 82 -30.35 19.96 -34.89
N PRO A 83 -31.43 19.35 -35.42
CA PRO A 83 -31.33 18.48 -36.60
C PRO A 83 -31.08 19.30 -37.87
N GLY A 84 -30.30 18.74 -38.80
CA GLY A 84 -30.11 19.33 -40.13
C GLY A 84 -29.19 20.55 -40.16
N GLU A 85 -28.26 20.66 -39.21
CA GLU A 85 -27.26 21.73 -39.13
C GLU A 85 -25.83 21.21 -39.39
N PRO A 86 -25.45 20.94 -40.66
CA PRO A 86 -24.09 20.54 -41.00
C PRO A 86 -23.06 21.58 -40.50
N GLY A 87 -22.08 21.12 -39.74
CA GLY A 87 -21.00 21.96 -39.20
C GLY A 87 -21.29 22.57 -37.83
N ASN A 88 -22.48 22.38 -37.25
CA ASN A 88 -22.75 22.75 -35.86
C ASN A 88 -21.98 21.79 -34.92
N ASN A 89 -21.23 22.39 -33.99
CA ASN A 89 -20.42 21.70 -32.97
C ASN A 89 -20.76 22.14 -31.53
N GLU A 90 -21.89 22.81 -31.31
CA GLU A 90 -22.30 23.34 -29.99
C GLU A 90 -22.46 22.23 -28.94
N ALA A 91 -22.90 21.03 -29.32
CA ALA A 91 -22.95 19.91 -28.39
C ALA A 91 -21.54 19.46 -27.97
N VAL A 92 -20.57 19.52 -28.88
CA VAL A 92 -19.16 19.22 -28.57
C VAL A 92 -18.57 20.29 -27.65
N LEU A 93 -18.90 21.56 -27.86
CA LEU A 93 -18.52 22.65 -26.95
C LEU A 93 -19.08 22.42 -25.55
N THR A 94 -20.35 21.99 -25.46
CA THR A 94 -20.99 21.62 -24.18
C THR A 94 -20.25 20.46 -23.50
N MET A 95 -19.82 19.44 -24.26
CA MET A 95 -19.00 18.35 -23.71
C MET A 95 -17.63 18.84 -23.22
N LEU A 96 -17.02 19.80 -23.93
CA LEU A 96 -15.74 20.39 -23.51
C LEU A 96 -15.86 21.20 -22.22
N ASP A 97 -16.99 21.87 -22.00
CA ASP A 97 -17.25 22.64 -20.78
C ASP A 97 -17.32 21.75 -19.53
N LEU A 98 -17.67 20.46 -19.68
CA LEU A 98 -17.64 19.48 -18.60
C LEU A 98 -16.26 19.33 -17.96
N ARG A 99 -15.17 19.60 -18.70
CA ARG A 99 -13.80 19.61 -18.16
C ARG A 99 -13.65 20.56 -16.97
N THR A 100 -14.38 21.67 -16.99
CA THR A 100 -14.31 22.72 -15.97
C THR A 100 -15.53 22.76 -15.05
N ALA A 101 -16.58 22.00 -15.37
CA ALA A 101 -17.77 21.89 -14.53
C ALA A 101 -17.49 21.05 -13.27
N GLY A 102 -18.14 21.42 -12.16
CA GLY A 102 -18.18 20.57 -10.97
C GLY A 102 -19.17 19.43 -11.17
N ILE A 103 -18.69 18.19 -11.12
CA ILE A 103 -19.49 17.00 -11.38
C ILE A 103 -20.03 16.45 -10.07
N SER A 104 -21.35 16.29 -9.97
CA SER A 104 -21.99 15.85 -8.71
C SER A 104 -21.54 14.43 -8.31
N GLY A 105 -21.35 13.53 -9.27
CA GLY A 105 -20.79 12.19 -9.04
C GLY A 105 -19.37 12.18 -8.48
N LEU A 106 -18.65 13.29 -8.59
CA LEU A 106 -17.29 13.48 -8.08
C LEU A 106 -17.24 14.40 -6.85
N GLY A 107 -18.36 14.56 -6.15
CA GLY A 107 -18.44 15.45 -4.99
C GLY A 107 -18.28 16.93 -5.33
N GLY A 108 -18.59 17.33 -6.57
CA GLY A 108 -18.45 18.71 -7.06
C GLY A 108 -17.07 19.04 -7.62
N LEU A 109 -16.15 18.08 -7.66
CA LEU A 109 -14.86 18.25 -8.33
C LEU A 109 -15.01 18.24 -9.86
N THR A 110 -14.07 18.90 -10.54
CA THR A 110 -13.88 18.71 -11.99
C THR A 110 -13.21 17.37 -12.26
N PHE A 111 -13.28 16.86 -13.50
CA PHE A 111 -12.55 15.63 -13.87
C PHE A 111 -11.05 15.72 -13.56
N THR A 112 -10.42 16.85 -13.87
CA THR A 112 -9.01 17.10 -13.55
C THR A 112 -8.77 17.18 -12.05
N GLY A 113 -9.69 17.81 -11.30
CA GLY A 113 -9.61 17.91 -9.85
C GLY A 113 -9.72 16.55 -9.16
N ALA A 114 -10.66 15.71 -9.58
CA ALA A 114 -10.82 14.35 -9.10
C ALA A 114 -9.59 13.48 -9.42
N ALA A 115 -9.05 13.56 -10.65
CA ALA A 115 -7.81 12.85 -10.99
C ALA A 115 -6.61 13.31 -10.14
N ALA A 116 -6.49 14.61 -9.87
CA ALA A 116 -5.46 15.15 -8.99
C ALA A 116 -5.64 14.67 -7.54
N ASP A 117 -6.87 14.54 -7.06
CA ASP A 117 -7.16 14.03 -5.71
C ASP A 117 -6.72 12.57 -5.56
N VAL A 118 -6.99 11.71 -6.56
CA VAL A 118 -6.48 10.32 -6.57
C VAL A 118 -4.96 10.28 -6.43
N ILE A 119 -4.25 11.09 -7.21
CA ILE A 119 -2.78 11.16 -7.15
C ILE A 119 -2.31 11.67 -5.78
N ALA A 120 -2.98 12.68 -5.23
CA ALA A 120 -2.67 13.23 -3.92
C ALA A 120 -2.93 12.21 -2.79
N ASN A 121 -3.97 11.41 -2.88
CA ASN A 121 -4.28 10.33 -1.94
C ASN A 121 -3.16 9.29 -1.93
N VAL A 122 -2.78 8.78 -3.10
CA VAL A 122 -1.65 7.85 -3.23
C VAL A 122 -0.36 8.43 -2.65
N GLY A 123 -0.06 9.70 -2.96
CA GLY A 123 1.14 10.36 -2.43
C GLY A 123 1.14 10.52 -0.90
N ARG A 124 -0.02 10.82 -0.30
CA ARG A 124 -0.17 10.95 1.16
C ARG A 124 -0.03 9.61 1.87
N ASP A 125 -0.65 8.56 1.32
CA ASP A 125 -0.58 7.22 1.91
C ASP A 125 0.83 6.65 1.80
N LEU A 126 1.52 6.88 0.67
CA LEU A 126 2.92 6.53 0.50
C LEU A 126 3.82 7.25 1.51
N ALA A 127 3.67 8.58 1.66
CA ALA A 127 4.46 9.34 2.62
C ALA A 127 4.21 8.89 4.07
N THR A 128 2.97 8.49 4.38
CA THR A 128 2.62 7.95 5.70
C THR A 128 3.24 6.57 5.93
N ALA A 129 3.21 5.70 4.93
CA ALA A 129 3.81 4.37 4.99
C ALA A 129 5.35 4.45 5.12
N ASP A 130 5.99 5.38 4.43
CA ASP A 130 7.44 5.63 4.53
C ASP A 130 7.82 6.08 5.95
N ALA A 131 7.09 7.08 6.49
CA ALA A 131 7.33 7.57 7.84
C ALA A 131 7.10 6.48 8.91
N ALA A 132 6.09 5.62 8.74
CA ALA A 132 5.83 4.50 9.63
C ALA A 132 6.94 3.42 9.56
N THR A 133 7.51 3.23 8.37
CA THR A 133 8.62 2.30 8.16
C THR A 133 9.89 2.81 8.84
N GLU A 134 10.25 4.07 8.63
CA GLU A 134 11.40 4.71 9.29
C GLU A 134 11.28 4.65 10.83
N ALA A 135 10.10 4.95 11.37
CA ALA A 135 9.86 4.84 12.81
C ALA A 135 10.02 3.40 13.33
N SER A 136 9.57 2.41 12.55
CA SER A 136 9.71 0.99 12.90
C SER A 136 11.17 0.54 12.90
N GLU A 137 11.97 1.00 11.94
CA GLU A 137 13.42 0.72 11.87
C GLU A 137 14.14 1.27 13.12
N VAL A 138 13.86 2.52 13.51
CA VAL A 138 14.43 3.11 14.73
C VAL A 138 14.07 2.30 15.98
N ILE A 139 12.85 1.77 16.07
CA ILE A 139 12.43 0.92 17.19
C ILE A 139 13.20 -0.41 17.16
N VAL A 140 13.34 -1.04 15.98
CA VAL A 140 14.10 -2.29 15.83
C VAL A 140 15.55 -2.07 16.27
N ASP A 141 16.22 -1.02 15.80
CA ASP A 141 17.59 -0.69 16.19
C ASP A 141 17.73 -0.48 17.71
N SER A 142 16.79 0.25 18.32
CA SER A 142 16.77 0.45 19.77
C SER A 142 16.62 -0.86 20.55
N LEU A 143 15.75 -1.75 20.08
CA LEU A 143 15.53 -3.06 20.68
C LEU A 143 16.74 -3.97 20.48
N GLU A 144 17.42 -3.91 19.34
CA GLU A 144 18.67 -4.65 19.12
C GLU A 144 19.78 -4.19 20.05
N LEU A 145 19.96 -2.88 20.23
CA LEU A 145 20.92 -2.31 21.18
C LEU A 145 20.61 -2.74 22.61
N LYS A 146 19.33 -2.71 23.03
CA LYS A 146 18.93 -3.21 24.35
C LYS A 146 19.19 -4.71 24.49
N ARG A 147 18.85 -5.50 23.47
CA ARG A 147 19.12 -6.94 23.47
C ARG A 147 20.61 -7.22 23.61
N GLN A 148 21.45 -6.50 22.88
CA GLN A 148 22.90 -6.57 23.02
C GLN A 148 23.35 -6.20 24.43
N SER A 149 22.82 -5.14 25.05
CA SER A 149 23.20 -4.78 26.43
C SER A 149 22.82 -5.82 27.50
N VAL A 150 21.73 -6.57 27.28
CA VAL A 150 21.23 -7.58 28.25
C VAL A 150 21.81 -8.97 27.97
N SER A 151 22.04 -9.31 26.70
CA SER A 151 22.60 -10.60 26.26
C SER A 151 24.10 -10.56 25.97
N ALA A 152 24.75 -9.40 26.09
CA ALA A 152 26.21 -9.31 26.11
C ALA A 152 26.68 -9.95 27.43
N VAL A 153 26.85 -11.26 27.38
CA VAL A 153 27.62 -11.99 28.36
C VAL A 153 29.00 -11.33 28.42
N SER A 154 29.36 -10.82 29.60
CA SER A 154 30.67 -10.23 29.80
C SER A 154 31.69 -11.36 29.81
N LEU A 155 32.49 -11.48 28.74
CA LEU A 155 33.61 -12.43 28.67
C LEU A 155 34.57 -12.27 29.86
N ASP A 156 34.67 -11.06 30.42
CA ASP A 156 35.47 -10.78 31.61
C ASP A 156 34.84 -11.37 32.88
N GLU A 157 33.50 -11.36 32.96
CA GLU A 157 32.75 -11.95 34.08
C GLU A 157 32.75 -13.48 33.98
N GLU A 158 32.58 -14.05 32.78
CA GLU A 158 32.78 -15.47 32.53
C GLU A 158 34.24 -15.91 32.77
N ALA A 159 35.24 -15.10 32.41
CA ALA A 159 36.65 -15.38 32.68
C ALA A 159 36.99 -15.27 34.17
N ALA A 160 36.42 -14.30 34.89
CA ALA A 160 36.56 -14.17 36.33
C ALA A 160 35.91 -15.35 37.06
N ASP A 161 34.74 -15.80 36.62
CA ASP A 161 34.11 -17.01 37.15
C ASP A 161 34.92 -18.26 36.79
N LEU A 162 35.43 -18.39 35.57
CA LEU A 162 36.33 -19.48 35.20
C LEU A 162 37.58 -19.53 36.09
N ALA A 163 38.22 -18.38 36.34
CA ALA A 163 39.39 -18.28 37.22
C ALA A 163 39.04 -18.64 38.68
N ARG A 164 37.86 -18.21 39.16
CA ARG A 164 37.34 -18.56 40.49
C ARG A 164 37.08 -20.06 40.61
N TRP A 165 36.54 -20.69 39.56
CA TRP A 165 36.34 -22.15 39.51
C TRP A 165 37.67 -22.90 39.49
N GLN A 166 38.67 -22.43 38.73
CA GLN A 166 40.01 -23.02 38.73
C GLN A 166 40.65 -22.94 40.13
N GLN A 167 40.56 -21.77 40.78
CA GLN A 167 41.10 -21.57 42.13
C GLN A 167 40.40 -22.47 43.17
N SER A 168 39.08 -22.64 43.08
CA SER A 168 38.34 -23.52 43.99
C SER A 168 38.65 -25.01 43.75
N PHE A 169 38.84 -25.44 42.50
CA PHE A 169 39.30 -26.79 42.17
C PHE A 169 40.71 -27.06 42.72
N GLU A 170 41.65 -26.12 42.58
CA GLU A 170 42.99 -26.26 43.17
C GLU A 170 42.94 -26.32 44.70
N ALA A 171 42.13 -25.47 45.33
CA ALA A 171 41.93 -25.49 46.78
C ALA A 171 41.33 -26.82 47.26
N ALA A 172 40.33 -27.35 46.55
CA ALA A 172 39.74 -28.66 46.81
C ALA A 172 40.77 -29.79 46.66
N ALA A 173 41.62 -29.75 45.63
CA ALA A 173 42.69 -30.71 45.44
C ALA A 173 43.73 -30.68 46.59
N ARG A 174 44.15 -29.49 47.03
CA ARG A 174 45.06 -29.32 48.19
C ARG A 174 44.41 -29.77 49.50
N PHE A 175 43.11 -29.51 49.67
CA PHE A 175 42.34 -29.99 50.81
C PHE A 175 42.32 -31.52 50.84
N LEU A 176 42.01 -32.17 49.71
CA LEU A 176 42.05 -33.64 49.60
C LEU A 176 43.44 -34.22 49.87
N GLN A 177 44.51 -33.57 49.38
CA GLN A 177 45.88 -33.99 49.70
C GLN A 177 46.19 -33.86 51.20
N THR A 178 45.68 -32.82 51.86
CA THR A 178 45.85 -32.60 53.30
C THR A 178 45.07 -33.62 54.11
N VAL A 179 43.84 -33.92 53.70
CA VAL A 179 43.02 -34.98 54.30
C VAL A 179 43.72 -36.33 54.15
N ASN A 180 44.17 -36.70 52.94
CA ASN A 180 44.92 -37.95 52.70
C ASN A 180 46.17 -38.04 53.59
N ARG A 181 46.92 -36.95 53.74
CA ARG A 181 48.10 -36.91 54.62
C ARG A 181 47.74 -37.08 56.09
N ILE A 182 46.63 -36.47 56.55
CA ILE A 182 46.12 -36.66 57.91
C ILE A 182 45.65 -38.10 58.10
N THR A 183 44.98 -38.70 57.11
CA THR A 183 44.54 -40.10 57.15
C THR A 183 45.72 -41.06 57.20
N GLU A 184 46.78 -40.84 56.40
CA GLU A 184 48.04 -41.59 56.47
C GLU A 184 48.76 -41.41 57.80
N THR A 185 48.82 -40.19 58.33
CA THR A 185 49.44 -39.91 59.62
C THR A 185 48.67 -40.58 60.75
N ALA A 186 47.33 -40.54 60.72
CA ALA A 186 46.47 -41.23 61.67
C ALA A 186 46.59 -42.76 61.56
N LEU A 187 46.69 -43.31 60.34
CA LEU A 187 46.94 -44.73 60.10
C LEU A 187 48.32 -45.17 60.62
N ASN A 188 49.36 -44.35 60.43
CA ASN A 188 50.72 -44.65 60.92
C ASN A 188 50.90 -44.40 62.43
N LEU A 189 49.98 -43.69 63.09
CA LEU A 189 49.96 -43.46 64.54
C LEU A 189 49.18 -44.52 65.32
N ILE A 190 48.51 -45.46 64.64
CA ILE A 190 47.92 -46.65 65.26
C ILE A 190 48.96 -47.78 65.10
N PRO A 191 49.69 -48.17 66.15
CA PRO A 191 50.61 -49.29 66.09
C PRO A 191 49.82 -50.59 66.24
N GLY A 192 49.96 -51.48 65.26
CA GLY A 192 49.38 -52.83 65.26
C GLY A 192 49.75 -53.60 64.00
#